data_AF-A0A497GUI5-F1
#
_entry.id   AF-A0A497GUI5-F1
#
_cell.length_a   1.000
_cell.length_b   1.000
_cell.length_c   1.000
_cell.angle_alpha   90.00
_cell.angle_beta   90.00
_cell.angle_gamma   90.00
#
_symmetry.space_group_name_H-M   'P 1'
#
loop_
_entity.id
_entity.type
_entity.pdbx_description
1 polymer ?
#
loop_
_entity_poly.entity_id
_entity_poly.type
_entity_poly.pdbx_seq_one_letter_code
_entity_poly.pdbx_strand_id
1 'polypeptide(L)'
;MKSELERKLIGPDKLTRYELARIVGARALQIALGAPVLIEVPQNLRKDPIDIALYELKLGILPIVVRRRLPDGRYQDIPLRALLKRVNIKQY
;
A
#
# COMPACT_ATOMS: atom_id res chain seq x y z
N MET A 1 18.77 22.85 7.43
CA MET A 1 18.16 21.57 7.83
C MET A 1 17.85 20.78 6.57
N LYS A 2 18.70 19.82 6.17
CA LYS A 2 18.43 18.96 5.01
C LYS A 2 17.23 18.08 5.36
N SER A 3 16.13 18.24 4.62
CA SER A 3 14.91 17.47 4.80
C SER A 3 15.23 15.97 4.74
N GLU A 4 14.67 15.17 5.66
CA GLU A 4 14.77 13.70 5.67
C GLU A 4 14.33 13.02 4.35
N LEU A 5 13.78 13.79 3.40
CA LEU A 5 13.46 13.41 2.02
C LEU A 5 14.67 13.04 1.14
N GLU A 6 15.92 13.30 1.56
CA GLU A 6 17.12 12.83 0.83
C GLU A 6 17.65 11.47 1.33
N ARG A 7 16.89 10.71 2.14
CA ARG A 7 17.25 9.31 2.39
C ARG A 7 17.02 8.51 1.10
N LYS A 8 18.10 8.21 0.39
CA LYS A 8 18.12 7.35 -0.80
C LYS A 8 17.32 6.07 -0.51
N LEU A 9 16.11 5.97 -1.07
CA LEU A 9 15.25 4.80 -0.87
C LEU A 9 15.91 3.58 -1.50
N ILE A 10 15.79 2.43 -0.83
CA ILE A 10 16.15 1.16 -1.44
C ILE A 10 15.09 0.86 -2.50
N GLY A 11 15.51 0.78 -3.76
CA GLY A 11 14.62 0.56 -4.90
C GLY A 11 13.88 1.83 -5.36
N PRO A 12 12.84 1.69 -6.20
CA PRO A 12 12.14 2.81 -6.80
C PRO A 12 11.36 3.62 -5.76
N ASP A 13 11.25 4.93 -5.97
CA ASP A 13 10.48 5.88 -5.17
C ASP A 13 8.94 5.70 -5.23
N LYS A 14 8.48 4.67 -5.94
CA LYS A 14 7.08 4.31 -6.13
C LYS A 14 6.84 2.88 -5.69
N LEU A 15 5.57 2.56 -5.47
CA LEU A 15 5.14 1.20 -5.20
C LEU A 15 5.29 0.35 -6.47
N THR A 16 5.91 -0.81 -6.36
CA THR A 16 6.02 -1.76 -7.48
C THR A 16 4.71 -2.50 -7.69
N ARG A 17 4.48 -3.03 -8.90
CA ARG A 17 3.30 -3.87 -9.19
C ARG A 17 3.18 -5.08 -8.25
N TYR A 18 4.33 -5.62 -7.82
CA TYR A 18 4.41 -6.77 -6.92
C TYR A 18 4.01 -6.40 -5.49
N GLU A 19 4.52 -5.27 -4.99
CA GLU A 19 4.11 -4.73 -3.69
C GLU A 19 2.62 -4.38 -3.69
N LEU A 20 2.11 -3.80 -4.78
CA LEU A 20 0.70 -3.45 -4.93
C LEU A 20 -0.17 -4.70 -4.83
N ALA A 21 0.12 -5.69 -5.67
CA ALA A 21 -0.63 -6.95 -5.68
C ALA A 21 -0.58 -7.65 -4.32
N ARG A 22 0.58 -7.65 -3.64
CA ARG A 22 0.73 -8.28 -2.32
C ARG A 22 -0.07 -7.55 -1.25
N ILE A 23 -0.04 -6.23 -1.22
CA ILE A 23 -0.78 -5.41 -0.25
C ILE A 23 -2.28 -5.58 -0.44
N VAL A 24 -2.77 -5.47 -1.68
CA VAL A 24 -4.19 -5.65 -2.01
C VAL A 24 -4.64 -7.06 -1.67
N GLY A 25 -3.89 -8.09 -2.08
CA GLY A 25 -4.24 -9.48 -1.78
C GLY A 25 -4.27 -9.79 -0.28
N ALA A 26 -3.27 -9.32 0.47
CA ALA A 26 -3.25 -9.49 1.93
C ALA A 26 -4.41 -8.77 2.61
N ARG A 27 -4.74 -7.54 2.18
CA ARG A 27 -5.83 -6.77 2.75
C ARG A 27 -7.20 -7.36 2.38
N ALA A 28 -7.39 -7.78 1.14
CA ALA A 28 -8.60 -8.46 0.68
C ALA A 28 -8.84 -9.75 1.49
N LEU A 29 -7.78 -10.51 1.79
CA LEU A 29 -7.87 -11.69 2.66
C LEU A 29 -8.32 -11.32 4.07
N GLN A 30 -7.77 -10.25 4.67
CA GLN A 30 -8.20 -9.78 5.98
C GLN A 30 -9.70 -9.46 6.00
N ILE A 31 -10.19 -8.74 4.98
CA ILE A 31 -11.61 -8.38 4.85
C ILE A 31 -12.47 -9.64 4.68
N ALA A 32 -12.04 -10.59 3.86
CA ALA A 32 -12.74 -11.86 3.66
C ALA A 32 -12.82 -12.70 4.96
N LEU A 33 -11.84 -12.56 5.85
CA LEU A 33 -11.83 -13.18 7.18
C LEU A 33 -12.60 -12.38 8.25
N GLY A 34 -13.32 -11.33 7.86
CA GLY A 34 -14.14 -10.53 8.76
C GLY A 34 -13.40 -9.42 9.51
N ALA A 35 -12.18 -9.06 9.09
CA ALA A 35 -11.49 -7.91 9.66
C ALA A 35 -12.27 -6.60 9.39
N PRO A 36 -12.23 -5.63 10.32
CA PRO A 36 -12.93 -4.38 10.14
C PRO A 36 -12.36 -3.59 8.96
N VAL A 37 -13.29 -3.06 8.16
CA VAL A 37 -13.00 -2.13 7.07
C VAL A 37 -12.85 -0.73 7.67
N LEU A 38 -11.82 0.01 7.25
CA LEU A 38 -11.48 1.34 7.79
C LEU A 38 -12.26 2.49 7.14
N ILE A 39 -13.11 2.17 6.18
CA ILE A 39 -13.92 3.11 5.39
C ILE A 39 -15.39 2.75 5.50
N GLU A 40 -16.23 3.76 5.30
CA GLU A 40 -17.61 3.51 4.90
C GLU A 40 -17.62 3.09 3.44
N VAL A 41 -18.05 1.86 3.17
CA VAL A 41 -18.16 1.34 1.79
C VAL A 41 -19.33 2.06 1.12
N PRO A 42 -19.11 2.87 0.08
CA PRO A 42 -20.21 3.56 -0.60
C PRO A 42 -21.14 2.51 -1.23
N GLN A 43 -22.45 2.77 -1.23
CA GLN A 43 -23.47 1.83 -1.73
C GLN A 43 -23.25 1.39 -3.18
N ASN A 44 -22.49 2.18 -3.95
CA ASN A 44 -22.20 1.96 -5.36
C ASN A 44 -20.97 1.06 -5.60
N LEU A 45 -20.20 0.72 -4.56
CA LEU A 45 -19.06 -0.19 -4.67
C LEU A 45 -19.54 -1.64 -4.53
N ARG A 46 -19.04 -2.53 -5.40
CA ARG A 46 -19.22 -3.97 -5.19
C ARG A 46 -18.65 -4.33 -3.82
N LYS A 47 -19.38 -5.18 -3.08
CA LYS A 47 -18.97 -5.66 -1.76
C LYS A 47 -17.85 -6.71 -1.82
N ASP A 48 -17.09 -6.72 -2.91
CA ASP A 48 -16.00 -7.67 -3.11
C ASP A 48 -14.79 -7.23 -2.26
N PRO A 49 -14.16 -8.13 -1.49
CA PRO A 49 -13.04 -7.78 -0.61
C PRO A 49 -11.87 -7.11 -1.32
N ILE A 50 -11.64 -7.43 -2.60
CA ILE A 50 -10.59 -6.86 -3.43
C ILE A 50 -10.87 -5.39 -3.74
N ASP A 51 -12.11 -5.06 -4.10
CA ASP A 51 -12.52 -3.69 -4.43
C ASP A 51 -12.42 -2.77 -3.20
N ILE A 52 -12.84 -3.29 -2.05
CA ILE A 52 -12.71 -2.59 -0.77
C ILE A 52 -11.24 -2.35 -0.43
N ALA A 53 -10.38 -3.37 -0.56
CA ALA A 53 -8.94 -3.24 -0.31
C ALA A 53 -8.26 -2.23 -1.26
N LEU A 54 -8.64 -2.23 -2.53
CA LEU A 54 -8.16 -1.25 -3.51
C LEU A 54 -8.59 0.17 -3.14
N TYR A 55 -9.81 0.35 -2.68
CA TYR A 55 -10.32 1.65 -2.26
C TYR A 55 -9.61 2.18 -1.01
N GLU A 56 -9.40 1.33 0.00
CA GLU A 56 -8.61 1.70 1.19
C GLU A 56 -7.15 2.04 0.84
N LEU A 57 -6.55 1.31 -0.11
CA LEU A 57 -5.22 1.60 -0.62
C LEU A 57 -5.17 2.95 -1.34
N LYS A 58 -6.19 3.26 -2.15
CA LYS A 58 -6.33 4.55 -2.87
C LYS A 58 -6.38 5.74 -1.90
N LEU A 59 -7.02 5.58 -0.74
CA LEU A 59 -7.08 6.60 0.29
C LEU A 59 -5.80 6.70 1.14
N GLY A 60 -4.86 5.74 1.03
CA GLY A 60 -3.60 5.76 1.76
C GLY A 60 -3.76 5.63 3.29
N ILE A 61 -4.88 5.07 3.73
CA ILE A 61 -5.22 4.91 5.15
C ILE A 61 -4.69 3.60 5.77
N LEU A 62 -4.30 2.63 4.95
CA LEU A 62 -3.80 1.34 5.42
C LEU A 62 -2.50 1.50 6.25
N PRO A 63 -2.45 1.03 7.51
CA PRO A 63 -1.28 1.13 8.36
C PRO A 63 -0.26 0.02 8.02
N ILE A 64 0.29 0.07 6.80
CA ILE A 64 1.23 -0.93 6.27
C ILE A 64 2.61 -0.29 6.03
N VAL A 65 3.65 -1.07 6.33
CA VAL A 65 5.05 -0.73 6.06
C VAL A 65 5.61 -1.76 5.09
N VAL A 66 6.26 -1.29 4.02
CA VAL A 66 6.92 -2.15 3.03
C VAL A 66 8.39 -2.28 3.41
N ARG A 67 8.82 -3.50 3.74
CA ARG A 67 10.24 -3.80 3.97
C ARG A 67 10.89 -4.25 2.68
N ARG A 68 11.80 -3.46 2.14
CA ARG A 68 12.63 -3.83 0.97
C ARG A 68 13.97 -4.36 1.44
N ARG A 69 14.34 -5.55 0.97
CA ARG A 69 15.61 -6.21 1.30
C ARG A 69 16.53 -6.22 0.09
N LEU A 70 17.81 -5.93 0.32
CA LEU A 70 18.89 -6.13 -0.64
C LEU A 70 19.40 -7.57 -0.56
N PRO A 71 20.07 -8.07 -1.62
CA PRO A 71 20.73 -9.38 -1.58
C PRO A 71 21.73 -9.52 -0.43
N ASP A 72 22.39 -8.42 -0.04
CA ASP A 72 23.35 -8.36 1.06
C ASP A 72 22.70 -8.45 2.47
N GLY A 73 21.38 -8.68 2.56
CA GLY A 73 20.64 -8.79 3.83
C GLY A 73 20.24 -7.46 4.47
N ARG A 74 20.80 -6.33 4.02
CA ARG A 74 20.34 -4.98 4.42
C ARG A 74 18.89 -4.77 4.02
N TYR A 75 18.15 -4.00 4.83
CA TYR A 75 16.75 -3.70 4.55
C TYR A 75 16.39 -2.26 4.91
N GLN A 76 15.31 -1.78 4.32
CA GLN A 76 14.70 -0.51 4.65
C GLN A 76 13.19 -0.69 4.80
N ASP A 77 12.67 -0.15 5.90
CA ASP A 77 11.25 -0.10 6.20
C ASP A 77 10.69 1.22 5.69
N ILE A 78 9.81 1.13 4.68
CA ILE A 78 9.27 2.28 3.97
C ILE A 78 7.77 2.36 4.27
N PRO A 79 7.27 3.45 4.88
CA PRO A 79 5.84 3.60 5.11
C PRO A 79 5.09 3.72 3.78
N LEU A 80 3.94 3.05 3.66
CA LEU A 80 3.14 3.02 2.44
C LEU A 80 2.81 4.43 1.93
N ARG A 81 2.48 5.36 2.84
CA ARG A 81 2.20 6.77 2.52
C ARG A 81 3.33 7.47 1.76
N ALA A 82 4.59 7.08 1.97
CA ALA A 82 5.73 7.64 1.23
C ALA A 82 5.76 7.16 -0.23
N LEU A 83 5.36 5.91 -0.48
CA LEU A 83 5.38 5.28 -1.80
C LEU A 83 4.18 5.66 -2.67
N LEU A 84 3.04 6.04 -2.05
CA LEU A 84 1.82 6.42 -2.78
C LEU A 84 1.90 7.81 -3.43
N LYS A 85 2.81 8.69 -2.99
CA LYS A 85 2.93 10.07 -3.49
C LYS A 85 3.17 10.19 -5.00
N ARG A 86 3.74 9.15 -5.63
CA ARG A 86 4.12 9.14 -7.05
C ARG A 86 3.37 8.09 -7.88
N VAL A 87 2.35 7.44 -7.31
CA VAL A 87 1.56 6.41 -7.99
C VAL A 87 0.21 7.01 -8.41
N ASN A 88 -0.09 6.99 -9.71
CA ASN A 88 -1.41 7.35 -10.20
C ASN A 88 -2.33 6.11 -10.15
N ILE A 89 -2.97 5.88 -9.00
CA ILE A 89 -3.83 4.71 -8.76
C ILE A 89 -5.15 4.81 -9.57
N LYS A 90 -5.38 5.90 -10.33
CA LYS A 90 -6.52 6.05 -11.25
C LYS A 90 -6.55 5.01 -12.38
N GLN A 91 -5.46 4.25 -12.59
CA GLN A 91 -5.33 3.25 -13.66
C GLN A 91 -5.63 1.80 -13.24
N TYR A 92 -6.09 1.55 -12.01
CA TYR A 92 -6.50 0.22 -11.53
C TYR A 92 -7.93 0.21 -11.00
#